data_AF-A0A1Y1YVR4-F1
#
_entry.id   AF-A0A1Y1YVR4-F1
#
_cell.length_a   1.000
_cell.length_b   1.000
_cell.length_c   1.000
_cell.angle_alpha   90.00
_cell.angle_beta   90.00
_cell.angle_gamma   90.00
#
_symmetry.space_group_name_H-M   'P 1'
#
loop_
_entity.id
_entity.type
_entity.pdbx_description
1 polymer ?
#
loop_
_entity_poly.entity_id
_entity_poly.type
_entity_poly.pdbx_seq_one_letter_code
_entity_poly.pdbx_strand_id
1 'polypeptide(L)'
;VIQQFFLALPVLILAYYLVRRFLLKRGYHPVSGRTFLEDLENGLNSENFDIIQNIESGDSRPGLDSEEIQKIMKKHSCTFDEARVIRQKTKFQSNNIDPATGMPLDPKAVIFG
;
A
#
# COMPACT_ATOMS: atom_id res chain seq x y z
N VAL A 1 -37.06 -16.14 29.78
CA VAL A 1 -36.29 -17.02 28.87
C VAL A 1 -36.44 -16.60 27.41
N ILE A 2 -37.67 -16.45 26.87
CA ILE A 2 -37.92 -16.10 25.46
C ILE A 2 -37.36 -14.72 25.05
N GLN A 3 -37.38 -13.73 25.95
CA GLN A 3 -36.92 -12.35 25.66
C GLN A 3 -35.39 -12.23 25.46
N GLN A 4 -34.58 -13.14 26.02
CA GLN A 4 -33.12 -13.13 25.80
C GLN A 4 -32.74 -13.64 24.41
N PHE A 5 -33.55 -14.52 23.81
CA PHE A 5 -33.32 -15.02 22.45
C PHE A 5 -33.56 -13.95 21.38
N PHE A 6 -34.53 -13.06 21.57
CA PHE A 6 -34.83 -11.97 20.63
C PHE A 6 -33.70 -10.93 20.52
N LEU A 7 -32.88 -10.76 21.55
CA LEU A 7 -31.73 -9.84 21.54
C LEU A 7 -30.42 -10.53 21.16
N ALA A 8 -30.24 -11.81 21.54
CA ALA A 8 -29.01 -12.54 21.22
C ALA A 8 -28.85 -12.81 19.72
N LEU A 9 -29.95 -13.11 19.02
CA LEU A 9 -29.91 -13.47 17.60
C LEU A 9 -29.44 -12.31 16.68
N PRO A 10 -29.95 -11.06 16.78
CA PRO A 10 -29.44 -9.95 15.98
C PRO A 10 -28.00 -9.56 16.35
N VAL A 11 -27.60 -9.69 17.62
CA VAL A 11 -26.21 -9.43 18.05
C VAL A 11 -25.25 -10.46 17.48
N LEU A 12 -25.62 -11.75 17.47
CA LEU A 12 -24.82 -12.81 16.85
C LEU A 12 -24.75 -12.65 15.33
N ILE A 13 -25.84 -12.24 14.67
CA ILE A 13 -25.84 -11.92 13.23
C ILE A 13 -24.90 -10.74 12.95
N LEU A 14 -24.98 -9.67 13.75
CA LEU A 14 -24.12 -8.51 13.60
C LEU A 14 -22.64 -8.88 13.84
N ALA A 15 -22.35 -9.63 14.90
CA ALA A 15 -21.01 -10.12 15.20
C ALA A 15 -20.47 -11.00 14.09
N TYR A 16 -21.26 -11.93 13.56
CA TYR A 16 -20.92 -12.74 12.39
C TYR A 16 -20.62 -11.86 11.17
N TYR A 17 -21.44 -10.84 10.91
CA TYR A 17 -21.25 -9.93 9.79
C TYR A 17 -19.97 -9.11 9.92
N LEU A 18 -19.68 -8.60 11.13
CA LEU A 18 -18.47 -7.83 11.43
C LEU A 18 -17.21 -8.69 11.35
N VAL A 19 -17.24 -9.91 11.90
CA VAL A 19 -16.13 -10.89 11.83
C VAL A 19 -15.90 -11.34 10.39
N ARG A 20 -16.95 -11.67 9.64
CA ARG A 20 -16.84 -12.04 8.22
C ARG A 20 -16.24 -10.89 7.39
N ARG A 21 -16.69 -9.65 7.61
CA ARG A 21 -16.14 -8.45 6.96
C ARG A 21 -14.67 -8.24 7.31
N PHE A 22 -14.27 -8.53 8.55
CA PHE A 22 -12.88 -8.44 8.98
C PHE A 22 -12.00 -9.54 8.36
N LEU A 23 -12.48 -10.79 8.32
CA LEU A 23 -11.73 -11.93 7.78
C LEU A 23 -11.59 -11.90 6.25
N LEU A 24 -12.60 -11.43 5.52
CA LEU A 24 -12.56 -11.32 4.05
C LEU A 24 -11.64 -10.21 3.53
N LYS A 25 -11.16 -9.29 4.39
CA LYS A 25 -10.17 -8.27 4.01
C LYS A 25 -8.76 -8.81 3.79
N ARG A 26 -8.52 -10.11 4.03
CA ARG A 26 -7.22 -10.77 3.83
C ARG A 26 -7.19 -11.65 2.57
N GLY A 27 -7.87 -11.21 1.51
CA GLY A 27 -7.77 -11.82 0.19
C GLY A 27 -6.74 -11.12 -0.69
N TYR A 28 -6.19 -11.84 -1.65
CA TYR A 28 -5.46 -11.25 -2.77
C TYR A 28 -6.36 -10.19 -3.44
N HIS A 29 -5.93 -8.93 -3.42
CA HIS A 29 -6.55 -7.90 -4.25
C HIS A 29 -5.87 -7.96 -5.61
N PRO A 30 -6.60 -8.22 -6.72
CA PRO A 30 -6.03 -8.08 -8.04
C PRO A 30 -5.52 -6.63 -8.16
N VAL A 31 -4.29 -6.48 -8.65
CA VAL A 31 -3.73 -5.17 -8.96
C VAL A 31 -4.74 -4.45 -9.85
N SER A 32 -5.16 -3.26 -9.41
CA SER A 32 -6.16 -2.46 -10.10
C SER A 32 -5.75 -2.27 -11.57
N GLY A 33 -6.73 -2.22 -12.47
CA GLY A 33 -6.53 -2.15 -13.93
C GLY A 33 -5.94 -0.83 -14.43
N ARG A 34 -5.03 -0.21 -13.67
CA ARG A 34 -4.26 0.95 -14.10
C ARG A 34 -3.22 0.51 -15.13
N THR A 35 -2.97 1.39 -16.09
CA THR A 35 -1.99 1.17 -17.15
C THR A 35 -0.80 2.10 -16.95
N PHE A 36 0.36 1.75 -17.52
CA PHE A 36 1.52 2.65 -17.51
C PHE A 36 1.21 4.02 -18.14
N LEU A 37 0.27 4.08 -19.11
CA LEU A 37 -0.18 5.34 -19.71
C LEU A 37 -0.92 6.21 -18.69
N GLU A 38 -1.82 5.62 -17.90
CA GLU A 38 -2.50 6.34 -16.81
C GLU A 38 -1.50 6.78 -15.72
N ASP A 39 -0.48 5.96 -15.43
CA ASP A 39 0.57 6.35 -14.48
C ASP A 39 1.37 7.56 -14.96
N LEU A 40 1.70 7.61 -16.26
CA LEU A 40 2.36 8.74 -16.88
C LEU A 40 1.51 10.01 -16.81
N GLU A 41 0.22 9.91 -17.13
CA GLU A 41 -0.73 11.03 -17.02
C GLU A 41 -0.85 11.55 -15.58
N ASN A 42 -0.70 10.68 -14.59
CA ASN A 42 -0.69 11.04 -13.18
C ASN A 42 0.68 11.57 -12.68
N GLY A 43 1.67 11.73 -13.57
CA GLY A 43 2.99 12.25 -13.24
C GLY A 43 3.88 11.27 -12.48
N LEU A 44 3.68 9.96 -12.65
CA LEU A 44 4.45 8.91 -11.98
C LEU A 44 5.67 8.46 -12.80
N ASN A 45 6.39 9.44 -13.33
CA ASN A 45 7.58 9.26 -14.16
C ASN A 45 8.60 10.35 -13.82
N SER A 46 9.89 10.01 -13.81
CA SER A 46 10.98 10.96 -13.59
C SER A 46 12.26 10.50 -14.31
N GLU A 47 13.30 11.34 -14.31
CA GLU A 47 14.62 10.96 -14.86
C GLU A 47 15.20 9.71 -14.18
N ASN A 48 14.90 9.52 -12.89
CA ASN A 48 15.38 8.38 -12.11
C ASN A 48 14.39 7.20 -12.13
N PHE A 49 13.28 7.32 -12.85
CA PHE A 49 12.25 6.30 -12.97
C PHE A 49 11.44 6.51 -14.25
N ASP A 50 11.95 5.93 -15.32
CA ASP A 50 11.34 5.99 -16.65
C ASP A 50 10.39 4.79 -16.88
N ILE A 51 9.14 5.07 -17.20
CA ILE A 51 8.13 4.08 -17.61
C ILE A 51 7.74 4.18 -19.09
N ILE A 52 8.33 5.11 -19.85
CA ILE A 52 8.02 5.32 -21.26
C ILE A 52 8.30 4.07 -22.08
N GLN A 53 9.41 3.38 -21.82
CA GLN A 53 9.74 2.12 -22.51
C GLN A 53 8.67 1.03 -22.31
N ASN A 54 8.03 0.97 -21.14
CA ASN A 54 6.95 0.02 -20.91
C ASN A 54 5.75 0.32 -21.82
N ILE A 55 5.38 1.60 -21.95
CA ILE A 55 4.31 2.05 -22.83
C ILE A 55 4.65 1.73 -24.29
N GLU A 56 5.85 2.08 -24.75
CA GLU A 56 6.29 1.88 -26.13
C GLU A 56 6.37 0.39 -26.52
N SER A 57 6.77 -0.47 -25.59
CA SER A 57 6.83 -1.91 -25.80
C SER A 57 5.45 -2.59 -25.79
N GLY A 58 4.37 -1.86 -25.51
CA GLY A 58 3.04 -2.44 -25.33
C GLY A 58 2.96 -3.39 -24.15
N ASP A 59 3.65 -3.07 -23.05
CA ASP A 59 3.70 -3.90 -21.84
C ASP A 59 2.29 -4.15 -21.28
N SER A 60 1.94 -5.42 -21.13
CA SER A 60 0.61 -5.87 -20.69
C SER A 60 0.46 -5.99 -19.18
N ARG A 61 1.54 -5.74 -18.41
CA ARG A 61 1.46 -5.74 -16.96
C ARG A 61 0.54 -4.61 -16.47
N PRO A 62 -0.16 -4.82 -15.34
CA PRO A 62 -0.79 -3.69 -14.66
C PRO A 62 0.30 -2.70 -14.27
N GLY A 63 -0.03 -1.40 -14.31
CA GLY A 63 0.87 -0.31 -13.99
C GLY A 63 1.36 -0.32 -12.53
N LEU A 64 1.74 0.86 -12.04
CA LEU A 64 2.35 1.02 -10.73
C LEU A 64 1.32 0.94 -9.61
N ASP A 65 1.69 0.25 -8.51
CA ASP A 65 1.00 0.41 -7.22
C ASP A 65 1.38 1.76 -6.58
N SER A 66 0.68 2.80 -7.03
CA SER A 66 1.04 4.20 -6.81
C SER A 66 0.11 4.96 -5.86
N GLU A 67 -0.90 4.31 -5.28
CA GLU A 67 -1.92 4.99 -4.46
C GLU A 67 -1.34 5.71 -3.24
N GLU A 68 -0.41 5.06 -2.54
CA GLU A 68 0.26 5.64 -1.38
C GLU A 68 1.15 6.81 -1.81
N ILE A 69 1.83 6.70 -2.95
CA ILE A 69 2.68 7.75 -3.52
C ILE A 69 1.86 8.98 -3.89
N GLN A 70 0.78 8.81 -4.65
CA GLN A 70 -0.09 9.92 -5.04
C GLN A 70 -0.70 10.63 -3.82
N LYS A 71 -1.06 9.89 -2.76
CA LYS A 71 -1.51 10.48 -1.50
C LYS A 71 -0.42 11.34 -0.85
N ILE A 72 0.82 10.87 -0.84
CA ILE A 72 1.96 11.63 -0.32
C ILE A 72 2.23 12.87 -1.17
N MET A 73 2.25 12.75 -2.50
CA MET A 73 2.40 13.89 -3.43
C MET A 73 1.36 14.98 -3.14
N LYS A 74 0.07 14.59 -3.01
CA LYS A 74 -1.03 15.52 -2.69
C LYS A 74 -0.89 16.15 -1.30
N LYS A 75 -0.52 15.35 -0.30
CA LYS A 75 -0.42 15.80 1.10
C LYS A 75 0.78 16.73 1.34
N HIS A 76 1.90 16.45 0.70
CA HIS A 76 3.17 17.14 0.93
C HIS A 76 3.55 18.11 -0.20
N SER A 77 2.71 18.21 -1.25
CA SER A 77 2.96 19.05 -2.43
C SER A 77 4.36 18.83 -3.01
N CYS A 78 4.75 17.55 -3.15
CA CYS A 78 6.09 17.14 -3.55
C CYS A 78 6.07 16.35 -4.86
N THR A 79 7.24 16.23 -5.47
CA THR A 79 7.46 15.48 -6.71
C THR A 79 7.30 13.97 -6.50
N PHE A 80 7.23 13.22 -7.59
CA PHE A 80 7.12 11.76 -7.56
C PHE A 80 8.29 11.11 -6.79
N ASP A 81 9.53 11.53 -7.05
CA ASP A 81 10.69 10.95 -6.39
C ASP A 81 10.78 11.30 -4.91
N GLU A 82 10.46 12.54 -4.54
CA GLU A 82 10.37 12.93 -3.13
C GLU A 82 9.31 12.10 -2.40
N ALA A 83 8.14 11.90 -3.02
CA ALA A 83 7.08 11.09 -2.45
C ALA A 83 7.50 9.62 -2.28
N ARG A 84 8.28 9.06 -3.22
CA ARG A 84 8.86 7.71 -3.10
C ARG A 84 9.83 7.60 -1.94
N VAL A 85 10.71 8.59 -1.77
CA VAL A 85 11.65 8.65 -0.63
C VAL A 85 10.89 8.74 0.69
N ILE A 86 9.87 9.60 0.77
CA ILE A 86 9.03 9.74 1.97
C ILE A 86 8.34 8.41 2.29
N ARG A 87 7.68 7.78 1.31
CA ARG A 87 7.01 6.47 1.46
C ARG A 87 7.97 5.42 2.00
N GLN A 88 9.17 5.34 1.43
CA GLN A 88 10.16 4.34 1.83
C GLN A 88 10.64 4.58 3.27
N LYS A 89 10.95 5.82 3.63
CA LYS A 89 11.34 6.19 5.00
C LYS A 89 10.24 5.86 6.00
N THR A 90 8.98 6.16 5.69
CA THR A 90 7.85 5.80 6.56
C THR A 90 7.72 4.29 6.74
N LYS A 91 7.91 3.50 5.66
CA LYS A 91 7.91 2.04 5.74
C LYS A 91 9.06 1.50 6.59
N PHE A 92 10.26 2.08 6.49
CA PHE A 92 11.39 1.69 7.33
C PHE A 92 11.07 1.94 8.81
N GLN A 93 10.59 3.14 9.17
CA GLN A 93 10.17 3.46 10.53
C GLN A 93 9.13 2.47 11.07
N SER A 94 8.10 2.16 10.28
CA SER A 94 7.04 1.24 10.72
C SER A 94 7.50 -0.21 10.89
N ASN A 95 8.65 -0.57 10.31
CA ASN A 95 9.21 -1.93 10.36
C ASN A 95 10.49 -2.01 11.22
N ASN A 96 10.74 -1.04 12.10
CA ASN A 96 11.91 -1.01 12.97
C ASN A 96 13.25 -1.04 12.20
N ILE A 97 13.30 -0.32 11.09
CA ILE A 97 14.49 -0.10 10.27
C ILE A 97 14.82 1.39 10.33
N ASP A 98 16.10 1.72 10.48
CA ASP A 98 16.58 3.10 10.47
C ASP A 98 16.38 3.72 9.08
N PRO A 99 15.62 4.82 8.95
CA PRO A 99 15.37 5.46 7.67
C PRO A 99 16.58 6.13 7.04
N ALA A 100 17.61 6.45 7.82
CA ALA A 100 18.82 7.10 7.34
C ALA A 100 19.83 6.08 6.80
N THR A 101 20.03 4.98 7.52
CA THR A 101 21.06 3.97 7.19
C THR A 101 20.50 2.75 6.47
N GLY A 102 19.20 2.48 6.57
CA GLY A 102 18.57 1.25 6.07
C GLY A 102 18.84 0.01 6.94
N MET A 103 19.49 0.18 8.09
CA MET A 103 19.85 -0.93 8.98
C MET A 103 18.72 -1.28 9.95
N PRO A 104 18.57 -2.56 10.33
CA PRO A 104 17.64 -2.94 11.39
C PRO A 104 17.97 -2.23 12.70
N LEU A 105 16.96 -1.73 13.41
CA LEU A 105 17.09 -1.18 14.76
C LEU A 105 17.00 -2.25 15.85
N ASP A 106 16.86 -3.52 15.47
CA ASP A 106 16.85 -4.65 16.39
C ASP A 106 18.26 -4.83 17.00
N PRO A 107 18.44 -4.73 18.34
CA PRO A 107 19.73 -4.92 18.99
C PRO A 107 20.31 -6.33 18.81
N LYS A 108 19.50 -7.30 18.37
CA LYS A 108 19.94 -8.67 18.07
C LYS A 108 20.23 -8.90 16.59
N ALA A 109 20.10 -7.88 15.74
CA ALA A 109 20.42 -8.00 14.33
C ALA A 109 21.92 -8.31 14.17
N VAL A 110 22.22 -9.42 13.49
CA VAL A 110 23.59 -9.76 13.11
C VAL A 110 23.81 -9.29 11.68
N ILE A 111 24.78 -8.40 11.49
CA ILE A 111 25.12 -7.82 10.19
C ILE A 111 26.51 -8.32 9.82
N PHE A 112 26.63 -8.92 8.64
CA PHE A 112 27.92 -9.32 8.07
C PHE A 112 28.33 -8.24 7.07
N GLY A 113 29.31 -7.42 7.45
CA GLY A 113 29.92 -6.38 6.61
C GLY A 113 31.16 -6.87 5.90
#